data_AF-A0A1U7DMW4-F1
#
_entry.id   AF-A0A1U7DMW4-F1
#
_cell.length_a   1.000
_cell.length_b   1.000
_cell.length_c   1.000
_cell.angle_alpha   90.00
_cell.angle_beta   90.00
_cell.angle_gamma   90.00
#
_symmetry.space_group_name_H-M   'P 1'
#
loop_
_entity.id
_entity.type
_entity.pdbx_description
1 polymer ?
#
loop_
_entity_poly.entity_id
_entity_poly.type
_entity_poly.pdbx_seq_one_letter_code
_entity_poly.pdbx_strand_id
1 'polypeptide(L)'
;MKQLHLIIILFISFSALAQDINQFDENGKRHGIWKKNFEGTKVLRYEGEFKHGKEIGTFKFYKNIRGKAVLTATKQFNENNNKALVKFFTSKGKIISEGEMDGKKYIGTWKYYHNTSNKIMTLENYNENGNLDGERFVYYSNGKVAEKKNYVNGKLEGESIWYSINNVVLKRFIYKNNELHGASKIYNTKGELIVEGTYKHDKKHGIWKYYENGKLVEEKDFTPKSKYKKKKLPK
;
A
#
# COMPACT_ATOMS: atom_id res chain seq x y z
N MET A 1 -9.28 -73.60 7.86
CA MET A 1 -10.35 -72.75 8.43
C MET A 1 -9.81 -71.32 8.55
N LYS A 2 -10.15 -70.42 7.62
CA LYS A 2 -9.69 -69.02 7.64
C LYS A 2 -10.65 -68.22 8.52
N GLN A 3 -10.15 -67.63 9.60
CA GLN A 3 -10.93 -66.74 10.47
C GLN A 3 -11.19 -65.41 9.74
N LEU A 4 -12.46 -65.07 9.58
CA LEU A 4 -12.90 -63.78 9.04
C LEU A 4 -12.95 -62.78 10.20
N HIS A 5 -12.05 -61.81 10.22
CA HIS A 5 -12.09 -60.72 11.19
C HIS A 5 -13.05 -59.63 10.69
N LEU A 6 -14.20 -59.53 11.33
CA LEU A 6 -15.20 -58.49 11.09
C LEU A 6 -14.72 -57.19 11.77
N ILE A 7 -14.26 -56.22 10.97
CA ILE A 7 -13.87 -54.90 11.44
C ILE A 7 -15.15 -54.06 11.53
N ILE A 8 -15.63 -53.80 12.74
CA ILE A 8 -16.74 -52.90 13.01
C ILE A 8 -16.17 -51.46 12.97
N ILE A 9 -16.44 -50.75 11.88
CA ILE A 9 -16.12 -49.32 11.76
C ILE A 9 -17.22 -48.55 12.49
N LEU A 10 -16.91 -48.06 13.69
CA LEU A 10 -17.78 -47.21 14.48
C LEU A 10 -17.86 -45.82 13.82
N PHE A 11 -18.96 -45.50 13.17
CA PHE A 11 -19.24 -44.14 12.68
C PHE A 11 -19.51 -43.22 13.87
N ILE A 12 -18.51 -42.47 14.31
CA ILE A 12 -18.69 -41.37 15.27
C ILE A 12 -19.27 -40.19 14.49
N SER A 13 -20.58 -40.00 14.57
CA SER A 13 -21.25 -38.80 14.07
C SER A 13 -20.87 -37.61 14.97
N PHE A 14 -19.99 -36.74 14.50
CA PHE A 14 -19.78 -35.44 15.12
C PHE A 14 -21.03 -34.58 14.89
N SER A 15 -21.92 -34.55 15.87
CA SER A 15 -23.01 -33.60 15.94
C SER A 15 -22.40 -32.21 16.17
N ALA A 16 -22.17 -31.45 15.10
CA ALA A 16 -21.86 -30.04 15.23
C ALA A 16 -23.08 -29.35 15.86
N LEU A 17 -23.02 -29.06 17.15
CA LEU A 17 -24.03 -28.24 17.82
C LEU A 17 -24.08 -26.90 17.08
N ALA A 18 -25.24 -26.58 16.50
CA ALA A 18 -25.44 -25.30 15.84
C ALA A 18 -25.26 -24.21 16.89
N GLN A 19 -24.21 -23.40 16.75
CA GLN A 19 -24.00 -22.27 17.63
C GLN A 19 -25.01 -21.17 17.27
N ASP A 20 -25.67 -20.61 18.28
CA ASP A 20 -26.52 -19.44 18.10
C ASP A 20 -25.70 -18.25 17.58
N ILE A 21 -26.28 -17.50 16.64
CA ILE A 21 -25.62 -16.37 15.97
C ILE A 21 -26.00 -15.07 16.68
N ASN A 22 -25.07 -14.12 16.74
CA ASN A 22 -25.23 -12.78 17.32
C ASN A 22 -25.50 -12.79 18.84
N GLN A 23 -24.78 -13.62 19.58
CA GLN A 23 -24.95 -13.75 21.02
C GLN A 23 -24.05 -12.79 21.81
N PHE A 24 -24.44 -12.56 23.06
CA PHE A 24 -23.67 -11.81 24.05
C PHE A 24 -23.25 -12.74 25.19
N ASP A 25 -22.11 -12.45 25.82
CA ASP A 25 -21.69 -13.10 27.07
C ASP A 25 -22.42 -12.52 28.29
N GLU A 26 -22.14 -13.08 29.46
CA GLU A 26 -22.70 -12.68 30.75
C GLU A 26 -22.49 -11.19 31.08
N ASN A 27 -21.49 -10.54 30.47
CA ASN A 27 -21.17 -9.14 30.65
C ASN A 27 -21.78 -8.24 29.56
N GLY A 28 -22.66 -8.78 28.71
CA GLY A 28 -23.28 -8.06 27.60
C GLY A 28 -22.30 -7.75 26.44
N LYS A 29 -21.16 -8.46 26.35
CA LYS A 29 -20.21 -8.28 25.24
C LYS A 29 -20.45 -9.32 24.16
N ARG A 30 -20.23 -8.94 22.89
CA ARG A 30 -20.41 -9.85 21.75
C ARG A 30 -19.58 -11.13 21.92
N HIS A 31 -20.20 -12.29 21.72
CA HIS A 31 -19.56 -13.59 21.85
C HIS A 31 -20.07 -14.57 20.77
N GLY A 32 -19.19 -15.43 20.25
CA GLY A 32 -19.50 -16.41 19.22
C GLY A 32 -19.58 -15.81 17.81
N ILE A 33 -20.27 -16.52 16.92
CA ILE A 33 -20.43 -16.13 15.51
C ILE A 33 -21.40 -14.95 15.38
N TRP A 34 -20.98 -13.94 14.63
CA TRP A 34 -21.78 -12.77 14.33
C TRP A 34 -21.98 -12.61 12.83
N LYS A 35 -23.21 -12.32 12.42
CA LYS A 35 -23.60 -12.03 11.05
C LYS A 35 -24.53 -10.82 11.01
N LYS A 36 -24.26 -9.89 10.09
CA LYS A 36 -25.11 -8.73 9.87
C LYS A 36 -25.44 -8.61 8.39
N ASN A 37 -26.70 -8.36 8.09
CA ASN A 37 -27.18 -8.08 6.73
C ASN A 37 -27.19 -6.58 6.43
N PHE A 38 -27.29 -6.23 5.15
CA PHE A 38 -27.63 -4.87 4.73
C PHE A 38 -29.08 -4.56 5.12
N GLU A 39 -29.31 -3.33 5.58
CA GLU A 39 -30.61 -2.85 6.03
C GLU A 39 -31.69 -3.06 4.97
N GLY A 40 -32.86 -3.56 5.39
CA GLY A 40 -33.97 -3.87 4.50
C GLY A 40 -33.74 -5.06 3.55
N THR A 41 -32.65 -5.83 3.72
CA THR A 41 -32.34 -6.96 2.82
C THR A 41 -31.91 -8.22 3.57
N LYS A 42 -31.93 -9.36 2.87
CA LYS A 42 -31.30 -10.60 3.32
C LYS A 42 -29.83 -10.73 2.89
N VAL A 43 -29.26 -9.67 2.32
CA VAL A 43 -27.90 -9.71 1.78
C VAL A 43 -26.90 -9.54 2.90
N LEU A 44 -25.99 -10.51 3.07
CA LEU A 44 -24.95 -10.46 4.10
C LEU A 44 -24.02 -9.26 3.87
N ARG A 45 -23.75 -8.50 4.93
CA ARG A 45 -22.85 -7.34 4.95
C ARG A 45 -21.50 -7.69 5.58
N TYR A 46 -21.52 -8.42 6.69
CA TYR A 46 -20.32 -9.02 7.27
C TYR A 46 -20.66 -10.27 8.07
N GLU A 47 -19.65 -11.12 8.25
CA GLU A 47 -19.63 -12.18 9.26
C GLU A 47 -18.25 -12.29 9.90
N GLY A 48 -18.19 -12.78 11.13
CA GLY A 48 -16.95 -13.02 11.87
C GLY A 48 -17.25 -13.55 13.27
N GLU A 49 -16.22 -13.68 14.10
CA GLU A 49 -16.34 -14.26 15.43
C GLU A 49 -15.86 -13.27 16.50
N PHE A 50 -16.59 -13.22 17.61
CA PHE A 50 -16.21 -12.43 18.78
C PHE A 50 -15.93 -13.33 19.97
N LYS A 51 -14.92 -12.98 20.76
CA LYS A 51 -14.68 -13.57 22.09
C LYS A 51 -14.63 -12.45 23.11
N HIS A 52 -15.65 -12.37 23.95
CA HIS A 52 -15.81 -11.36 25.01
C HIS A 52 -15.64 -9.92 24.49
N GLY A 53 -16.27 -9.63 23.35
CA GLY A 53 -16.23 -8.33 22.68
C GLY A 53 -15.04 -8.11 21.76
N LYS A 54 -14.00 -8.95 21.81
CA LYS A 54 -12.81 -8.87 20.93
C LYS A 54 -13.06 -9.62 19.62
N GLU A 55 -12.78 -9.00 18.48
CA GLU A 55 -12.73 -9.70 17.20
C GLU A 55 -11.65 -10.80 17.20
N ILE A 56 -12.02 -12.01 16.80
CA ILE A 56 -11.10 -13.14 16.62
C ILE A 56 -11.31 -13.80 15.26
N GLY A 57 -10.32 -14.57 14.81
CA GLY A 57 -10.40 -15.32 13.56
C GLY A 57 -10.51 -14.41 12.33
N THR A 58 -11.22 -14.91 11.31
CA THR A 58 -11.46 -14.18 10.06
C THR A 58 -12.81 -13.48 10.06
N PHE A 59 -12.80 -12.17 9.88
CA PHE A 59 -13.97 -11.41 9.45
C PHE A 59 -14.01 -11.31 7.93
N LYS A 60 -15.21 -11.51 7.36
CA LYS A 60 -15.50 -11.35 5.94
C LYS A 60 -16.46 -10.18 5.75
N PHE A 61 -16.15 -9.31 4.79
CA PHE A 61 -16.94 -8.13 4.48
C PHE A 61 -17.41 -8.15 3.03
N TYR A 62 -18.69 -7.88 2.84
CA TYR A 62 -19.38 -8.03 1.57
C TYR A 62 -19.96 -6.70 1.09
N LYS A 63 -20.06 -6.52 -0.22
CA LYS A 63 -20.89 -5.49 -0.85
C LYS A 63 -22.16 -6.12 -1.42
N ASN A 64 -23.28 -5.40 -1.34
CA ASN A 64 -24.50 -5.79 -2.04
C ASN A 64 -24.40 -5.37 -3.51
N ILE A 65 -24.20 -6.33 -4.41
CA ILE A 65 -24.19 -6.11 -5.85
C ILE A 65 -25.38 -6.83 -6.46
N ARG A 66 -26.40 -6.07 -6.86
CA ARG A 66 -27.65 -6.61 -7.47
C ARG A 66 -28.31 -7.70 -6.60
N GLY A 67 -28.41 -7.46 -5.29
CA GLY A 67 -29.02 -8.39 -4.35
C GLY A 67 -28.12 -9.56 -3.93
N LYS A 68 -26.84 -9.57 -4.33
CA LYS A 68 -25.88 -10.62 -3.99
C LYS A 68 -24.77 -10.09 -3.09
N ALA A 69 -24.42 -10.86 -2.07
CA ALA A 69 -23.28 -10.56 -1.20
C ALA A 69 -21.98 -10.93 -1.93
N VAL A 70 -21.21 -9.93 -2.33
CA VAL A 70 -19.93 -10.11 -3.02
C VAL A 70 -18.80 -9.79 -2.04
N LEU A 71 -17.92 -10.76 -1.78
CA LEU A 71 -16.79 -10.59 -0.86
C LEU A 71 -15.85 -9.51 -1.38
N THR A 72 -15.51 -8.55 -0.52
CA THR A 72 -14.64 -7.42 -0.88
C THR A 72 -13.48 -7.21 0.08
N ALA A 73 -13.56 -7.74 1.29
CA ALA A 73 -12.43 -7.74 2.21
C ALA A 73 -12.47 -8.91 3.19
N THR A 74 -11.30 -9.34 3.64
CA THR A 74 -11.12 -10.20 4.81
C THR A 74 -10.21 -9.52 5.81
N LYS A 75 -10.49 -9.67 7.11
CA LYS A 75 -9.59 -9.29 8.20
C LYS A 75 -9.34 -10.50 9.07
N GLN A 76 -8.11 -11.00 9.08
CA GLN A 76 -7.68 -12.07 9.97
C GLN A 76 -7.00 -11.44 11.19
N PHE A 77 -7.66 -11.49 12.34
CA PHE A 77 -7.12 -10.96 13.58
C PHE A 77 -6.06 -11.89 14.16
N ASN A 78 -5.02 -11.29 14.75
CA ASN A 78 -4.01 -12.00 15.53
C ASN A 78 -4.55 -12.27 16.94
N GLU A 79 -4.23 -13.42 17.51
CA GLU A 79 -4.67 -13.80 18.86
C GLU A 79 -4.11 -12.85 19.93
N ASN A 80 -2.90 -12.35 19.72
CA ASN A 80 -2.08 -11.68 20.72
C ASN A 80 -2.27 -10.16 20.79
N ASN A 81 -2.87 -9.53 19.77
CA ASN A 81 -3.07 -8.08 19.73
C ASN A 81 -4.35 -7.73 18.96
N ASN A 82 -4.53 -6.44 18.61
CA ASN A 82 -5.68 -5.96 17.84
C ASN A 82 -5.36 -5.76 16.35
N LYS A 83 -4.18 -6.21 15.91
CA LYS A 83 -3.75 -6.13 14.51
C LYS A 83 -4.42 -7.23 13.69
N ALA A 84 -4.66 -6.92 12.43
CA ALA A 84 -5.26 -7.85 11.48
C ALA A 84 -4.53 -7.84 10.15
N LEU A 85 -4.31 -9.04 9.59
CA LEU A 85 -3.94 -9.20 8.20
C LEU A 85 -5.18 -8.98 7.33
N VAL A 86 -5.09 -8.04 6.40
CA VAL A 86 -6.21 -7.59 5.59
C VAL A 86 -5.95 -7.89 4.13
N LYS A 87 -6.97 -8.43 3.45
CA LYS A 87 -6.98 -8.59 1.99
C LYS A 87 -8.20 -7.90 1.43
N PHE A 88 -8.02 -7.16 0.35
CA PHE A 88 -9.11 -6.57 -0.43
C PHE A 88 -9.25 -7.29 -1.77
N PHE A 89 -10.48 -7.41 -2.25
CA PHE A 89 -10.81 -8.18 -3.44
C PHE A 89 -11.62 -7.36 -4.45
N THR A 90 -11.42 -7.64 -5.73
CA THR A 90 -12.34 -7.27 -6.81
C THR A 90 -13.69 -7.98 -6.64
N SER A 91 -14.73 -7.53 -7.35
CA SER A 91 -16.01 -8.24 -7.41
C SER A 91 -15.93 -9.66 -7.99
N LYS A 92 -14.83 -9.99 -8.68
CA LYS A 92 -14.54 -11.33 -9.21
C LYS A 92 -13.70 -12.20 -8.26
N GLY A 93 -13.42 -11.72 -7.04
CA GLY A 93 -12.67 -12.46 -6.01
C GLY A 93 -11.14 -12.40 -6.15
N LYS A 94 -10.60 -11.67 -7.13
CA LYS A 94 -9.14 -11.45 -7.23
C LYS A 94 -8.66 -10.45 -6.18
N ILE A 95 -7.54 -10.72 -5.50
CA ILE A 95 -6.90 -9.80 -4.54
C ILE A 95 -6.40 -8.54 -5.28
N ILE A 96 -6.72 -7.36 -4.74
CA ILE A 96 -6.24 -6.07 -5.25
C ILE A 96 -5.17 -5.46 -4.35
N SER A 97 -5.24 -5.73 -3.04
CA SER A 97 -4.22 -5.33 -2.09
C SER A 97 -4.27 -6.18 -0.83
N GLU A 98 -3.13 -6.28 -0.17
CA GLU A 98 -3.00 -6.92 1.13
C GLU A 98 -1.92 -6.27 1.98
N GLY A 99 -2.09 -6.35 3.30
CA GLY A 99 -1.17 -5.80 4.29
C GLY A 99 -1.71 -5.96 5.71
N GLU A 100 -1.03 -5.39 6.69
CA GLU A 100 -1.47 -5.42 8.08
C GLU A 100 -2.16 -4.10 8.45
N MET A 101 -3.19 -4.18 9.30
CA MET A 101 -3.87 -3.03 9.89
C MET A 101 -3.84 -3.10 11.42
N ASP A 102 -3.61 -1.96 12.06
CA ASP A 102 -3.98 -1.73 13.46
C ASP A 102 -5.22 -0.83 13.51
N GLY A 103 -6.37 -1.45 13.80
CA GLY A 103 -7.68 -0.81 13.71
C GLY A 103 -7.99 -0.30 12.29
N LYS A 104 -7.83 1.01 12.07
CA LYS A 104 -8.03 1.70 10.78
C LYS A 104 -6.73 2.09 10.08
N LYS A 105 -5.58 1.99 10.76
CA LYS A 105 -4.27 2.41 10.22
C LYS A 105 -3.65 1.26 9.43
N TYR A 106 -3.05 1.58 8.29
CA TYR A 106 -2.16 0.66 7.57
C TYR A 106 -0.81 0.65 8.26
N ILE A 107 -0.26 -0.53 8.51
CA ILE A 107 1.05 -0.69 9.15
C ILE A 107 1.88 -1.74 8.39
N GLY A 108 3.19 -1.63 8.52
CA GLY A 108 4.13 -2.52 7.84
C GLY A 108 4.02 -2.43 6.31
N THR A 109 4.31 -3.54 5.64
CA THR A 109 4.32 -3.60 4.18
C THR A 109 2.92 -3.83 3.61
N TRP A 110 2.52 -2.93 2.72
CA TRP A 110 1.32 -3.06 1.89
C TRP A 110 1.69 -3.36 0.45
N LYS A 111 1.02 -4.35 -0.12
CA LYS A 111 1.18 -4.78 -1.50
C LYS A 111 -0.10 -4.49 -2.26
N TYR A 112 0.05 -3.93 -3.46
CA TYR A 112 -1.05 -3.69 -4.39
C TYR A 112 -0.74 -4.41 -5.69
N TYR A 113 -1.74 -5.04 -6.30
CA TYR A 113 -1.56 -5.91 -7.45
C TYR A 113 -2.13 -5.29 -8.73
N HIS A 114 -1.53 -5.65 -9.87
CA HIS A 114 -2.09 -5.29 -11.17
C HIS A 114 -3.47 -5.93 -11.38
N ASN A 115 -4.38 -5.22 -12.04
CA ASN A 115 -5.71 -5.74 -12.36
C ASN A 115 -5.67 -6.97 -13.29
N THR A 116 -4.70 -7.05 -14.20
CA THR A 116 -4.58 -8.11 -15.22
C THR A 116 -3.74 -9.32 -14.79
N SER A 117 -2.92 -9.23 -13.75
CA SER A 117 -2.06 -10.34 -13.28
C SER A 117 -1.86 -10.35 -11.77
N ASN A 118 -1.28 -11.39 -11.20
CA ASN A 118 -0.95 -11.43 -9.75
C ASN A 118 0.38 -10.75 -9.42
N LYS A 119 0.94 -9.97 -10.35
CA LYS A 119 2.17 -9.22 -10.11
C LYS A 119 1.90 -7.98 -9.27
N ILE A 120 2.85 -7.64 -8.40
CA ILE A 120 2.81 -6.43 -7.58
C ILE A 120 2.93 -5.22 -8.51
N MET A 121 2.05 -4.25 -8.32
CA MET A 121 2.03 -2.94 -8.96
C MET A 121 2.65 -1.88 -8.06
N THR A 122 2.43 -1.97 -6.75
CA THR A 122 2.95 -1.01 -5.79
C THR A 122 3.28 -1.71 -4.48
N LEU A 123 4.41 -1.35 -3.90
CA LEU A 123 4.83 -1.76 -2.57
C LEU A 123 5.05 -0.50 -1.74
N GLU A 124 4.37 -0.42 -0.60
CA GLU A 124 4.42 0.68 0.33
C GLU A 124 4.76 0.15 1.72
N ASN A 125 5.45 0.96 2.53
CA ASN A 125 5.74 0.64 3.92
C ASN A 125 5.17 1.75 4.80
N TYR A 126 4.56 1.35 5.91
CA TYR A 126 3.91 2.24 6.86
C TYR A 126 4.44 1.98 8.28
N ASN A 127 4.66 3.05 9.03
CA ASN A 127 4.99 2.94 10.46
C ASN A 127 3.73 2.71 11.32
N GLU A 128 3.91 2.49 12.62
CA GLU A 128 2.82 2.21 13.58
C GLU A 128 1.80 3.37 13.71
N ASN A 129 2.15 4.58 13.27
CA ASN A 129 1.23 5.71 13.24
C ASN A 129 0.33 5.72 12.00
N GLY A 130 0.59 4.85 11.02
CA GLY A 130 -0.11 4.82 9.74
C GLY A 130 0.45 5.75 8.67
N ASN A 131 1.66 6.28 8.89
CA ASN A 131 2.33 7.15 7.93
C ASN A 131 3.27 6.33 7.04
N LEU A 132 3.39 6.68 5.76
CA LEU A 132 4.40 6.10 4.87
C LEU A 132 5.80 6.29 5.47
N ASP A 133 6.55 5.21 5.57
CA ASP A 133 7.86 5.20 6.21
C ASP A 133 8.73 4.09 5.60
N GLY A 134 9.88 4.48 5.05
CA GLY A 134 10.77 3.62 4.28
C GLY A 134 10.54 3.65 2.77
N GLU A 135 11.03 2.62 2.09
CA GLU A 135 11.02 2.56 0.63
C GLU A 135 9.61 2.32 0.07
N ARG A 136 9.31 3.00 -1.03
CA ARG A 136 8.11 2.80 -1.85
C ARG A 136 8.51 2.49 -3.28
N PHE A 137 7.93 1.42 -3.82
CA PHE A 137 8.17 0.97 -5.19
C PHE A 137 6.89 0.99 -6.00
N VAL A 138 7.00 1.40 -7.26
CA VAL A 138 6.00 1.17 -8.30
C VAL A 138 6.62 0.27 -9.34
N TYR A 139 5.87 -0.70 -9.83
CA TYR A 139 6.32 -1.67 -10.82
C TYR A 139 5.49 -1.57 -12.09
N TYR A 140 6.15 -1.81 -13.23
CA TYR A 140 5.50 -2.09 -14.49
C TYR A 140 4.82 -3.47 -14.46
N SER A 141 3.88 -3.70 -15.38
CA SER A 141 3.18 -4.99 -15.52
C SER A 141 4.09 -6.18 -15.83
N ASN A 142 5.30 -5.93 -16.36
CA ASN A 142 6.30 -6.98 -16.54
C ASN A 142 7.05 -7.35 -15.25
N GLY A 143 6.91 -6.56 -14.17
CA GLY A 143 7.55 -6.76 -12.87
C GLY A 143 8.80 -5.91 -12.64
N LYS A 144 9.24 -5.13 -13.62
CA LYS A 144 10.37 -4.21 -13.47
C LYS A 144 9.97 -2.96 -12.68
N VAL A 145 10.91 -2.39 -11.93
CA VAL A 145 10.67 -1.15 -11.18
C VAL A 145 10.44 0.00 -12.15
N ALA A 146 9.36 0.75 -11.95
CA ALA A 146 9.06 2.00 -12.64
C ALA A 146 9.47 3.21 -11.80
N GLU A 147 9.26 3.14 -10.48
CA GLU A 147 9.62 4.20 -9.54
C GLU A 147 10.18 3.61 -8.25
N LYS A 148 11.23 4.24 -7.72
CA LYS A 148 11.75 4.02 -6.38
C LYS A 148 11.74 5.36 -5.64
N LYS A 149 11.12 5.40 -4.46
CA LYS A 149 11.01 6.57 -3.59
C LYS A 149 11.26 6.16 -2.14
N ASN A 150 11.56 7.11 -1.27
CA ASN A 150 11.71 6.87 0.17
C ASN A 150 10.91 7.90 0.97
N TYR A 151 10.26 7.45 2.03
CA TYR A 151 9.46 8.30 2.92
C TYR A 151 9.98 8.23 4.35
N VAL A 152 9.84 9.31 5.09
CA VAL A 152 10.08 9.40 6.53
C VAL A 152 8.89 10.09 7.16
N ASN A 153 8.16 9.41 8.05
CA ASN A 153 6.97 9.94 8.71
C ASN A 153 5.97 10.63 7.76
N GLY A 154 5.68 9.99 6.63
CA GLY A 154 4.72 10.45 5.63
C GLY A 154 5.25 11.49 4.66
N LYS A 155 6.52 11.91 4.78
CA LYS A 155 7.15 12.88 3.88
C LYS A 155 8.17 12.21 2.97
N LEU A 156 8.12 12.53 1.68
CA LEU A 156 9.10 12.11 0.68
C LEU A 156 10.46 12.73 1.02
N GLU A 157 11.48 11.89 1.16
CA GLU A 157 12.80 12.25 1.67
C GLU A 157 13.88 11.42 0.97
N GLY A 158 14.95 12.08 0.54
CA GLY A 158 16.08 11.45 -0.15
C GLY A 158 15.87 11.29 -1.66
N GLU A 159 16.57 10.33 -2.26
CA GLU A 159 16.57 10.12 -3.70
C GLU A 159 15.29 9.43 -4.19
N SER A 160 14.68 10.00 -5.22
CA SER A 160 13.62 9.40 -6.02
C SER A 160 14.13 9.12 -7.43
N ILE A 161 13.91 7.89 -7.91
CA ILE A 161 14.39 7.40 -9.20
C ILE A 161 13.20 6.90 -10.02
N TRP A 162 13.16 7.30 -11.30
CA TRP A 162 12.23 6.78 -12.29
C TRP A 162 12.98 5.98 -13.34
N TYR A 163 12.43 4.85 -13.72
CA TYR A 163 13.00 3.94 -14.70
C TYR A 163 12.04 3.76 -15.87
N SER A 164 12.58 3.53 -17.07
CA SER A 164 11.80 3.07 -18.22
C SER A 164 11.45 1.59 -18.08
N ILE A 165 10.53 1.10 -18.92
CA ILE A 165 10.20 -0.33 -19.04
C ILE A 165 11.41 -1.21 -19.39
N ASN A 166 12.47 -0.61 -19.94
CA ASN A 166 13.73 -1.25 -20.30
C ASN A 166 14.81 -1.11 -19.22
N ASN A 167 14.45 -0.74 -17.99
CA ASN A 167 15.36 -0.52 -16.84
C ASN A 167 16.36 0.64 -17.02
N VAL A 168 16.11 1.55 -17.94
CA VAL A 168 16.94 2.76 -18.11
C VAL A 168 16.48 3.81 -17.10
N VAL A 169 17.40 4.40 -16.33
CA VAL A 169 17.07 5.53 -15.45
C VAL A 169 16.66 6.72 -16.32
N LEU A 170 15.47 7.27 -16.05
CA LEU A 170 14.93 8.43 -16.75
C LEU A 170 15.08 9.71 -15.93
N LYS A 171 14.93 9.62 -14.59
CA LYS A 171 14.98 10.77 -13.69
C LYS A 171 15.57 10.36 -12.35
N ARG A 172 16.39 11.24 -11.78
CA ARG A 172 16.85 11.20 -10.38
C ARG A 172 16.63 12.55 -9.76
N PHE A 173 15.85 12.61 -8.69
CA PHE A 173 15.57 13.84 -7.95
C PHE A 173 15.81 13.61 -6.46
N ILE A 174 16.34 14.61 -5.77
CA ILE A 174 16.45 14.60 -4.31
C ILE A 174 15.29 15.41 -3.72
N TYR A 175 14.61 14.80 -2.75
CA TYR A 175 13.55 15.44 -1.97
C TYR A 175 13.97 15.63 -0.52
N LYS A 176 13.44 16.69 0.09
CA LYS A 176 13.53 16.96 1.52
C LYS A 176 12.19 17.49 1.98
N ASN A 177 11.53 16.82 2.92
CA ASN A 177 10.21 17.19 3.43
C ASN A 177 9.16 17.44 2.33
N ASN A 178 9.03 16.52 1.35
CA ASN A 178 8.15 16.63 0.18
C ASN A 178 8.56 17.66 -0.90
N GLU A 179 9.59 18.46 -0.68
CA GLU A 179 10.04 19.45 -1.66
C GLU A 179 11.27 18.94 -2.41
N LEU A 180 11.37 19.22 -3.72
CA LEU A 180 12.62 19.04 -4.46
C LEU A 180 13.71 19.92 -3.86
N HIS A 181 14.79 19.28 -3.45
CA HIS A 181 15.88 19.92 -2.74
C HIS A 181 17.19 19.16 -2.96
N GLY A 182 18.11 19.74 -3.72
CA GLY A 182 19.38 19.13 -4.08
C GLY A 182 19.49 18.80 -5.56
N ALA A 183 20.45 17.93 -5.90
CA ALA A 183 20.76 17.58 -7.28
C ALA A 183 19.57 16.90 -7.99
N SER A 184 19.47 17.19 -9.28
CA SER A 184 18.48 16.62 -10.18
C SER A 184 19.12 16.26 -11.52
N LYS A 185 18.77 15.10 -12.05
CA LYS A 185 19.23 14.62 -13.35
C LYS A 185 18.08 14.01 -14.13
N ILE A 186 18.02 14.31 -15.41
CA ILE A 186 17.04 13.75 -16.36
C ILE A 186 17.82 13.15 -17.53
N TYR A 187 17.41 11.97 -17.94
CA TYR A 187 18.02 11.18 -19.00
C TYR A 187 16.97 10.85 -20.06
N ASN A 188 17.42 10.63 -21.29
CA ASN A 188 16.54 10.12 -22.34
C ASN A 188 16.37 8.59 -22.24
N THR A 189 15.62 8.01 -23.17
CA THR A 189 15.34 6.56 -23.20
C THR A 189 16.56 5.68 -23.50
N LYS A 190 17.65 6.26 -24.00
CA LYS A 190 18.94 5.59 -24.21
C LYS A 190 19.85 5.69 -22.97
N GLY A 191 19.46 6.46 -21.96
CA GLY A 191 20.24 6.68 -20.74
C GLY A 191 21.24 7.84 -20.84
N GLU A 192 21.16 8.64 -21.90
CA GLU A 192 22.01 9.81 -22.08
C GLU A 192 21.47 10.97 -21.24
N LEU A 193 22.36 11.65 -20.52
CA LEU A 193 22.00 12.83 -19.72
C LEU A 193 21.50 13.93 -20.66
N ILE A 194 20.33 14.49 -20.37
CA ILE A 194 19.74 15.60 -21.14
C ILE A 194 19.61 16.87 -20.31
N VAL A 195 19.44 16.75 -18.99
CA VAL A 195 19.33 17.91 -18.09
C VAL A 195 19.95 17.56 -16.74
N GLU A 196 20.75 18.48 -16.20
CA GLU A 196 21.10 18.47 -14.78
C GLU A 196 21.08 19.85 -14.15
N GLY A 197 20.88 19.89 -12.84
CA GLY A 197 20.86 21.10 -12.06
C GLY A 197 20.43 20.83 -10.62
N THR A 198 20.23 21.89 -9.85
CA THR A 198 19.85 21.80 -8.44
C THR A 198 18.48 22.45 -8.22
N TYR A 199 17.67 21.83 -7.37
CA TYR A 199 16.47 22.44 -6.80
C TYR A 199 16.72 22.92 -5.37
N LYS A 200 16.01 23.97 -4.97
CA LYS A 200 15.92 24.44 -3.59
C LYS A 200 14.48 24.90 -3.33
N HIS A 201 13.76 24.17 -2.48
CA HIS A 201 12.34 24.44 -2.17
C HIS A 201 11.49 24.48 -3.45
N ASP A 202 11.53 23.39 -4.22
CA ASP A 202 10.82 23.19 -5.50
C ASP A 202 11.20 24.15 -6.65
N LYS A 203 12.16 25.06 -6.41
CA LYS A 203 12.62 26.02 -7.42
C LYS A 203 13.98 25.64 -7.95
N LYS A 204 14.16 25.76 -9.27
CA LYS A 204 15.48 25.68 -9.91
C LYS A 204 16.43 26.67 -9.22
N HIS A 205 17.63 26.23 -8.91
CA HIS A 205 18.64 27.02 -8.22
C HIS A 205 20.02 26.78 -8.82
N GLY A 206 20.80 27.85 -8.98
CA GLY A 206 22.13 27.78 -9.60
C GLY A 206 22.07 27.51 -11.09
N ILE A 207 23.18 27.00 -11.62
CA ILE A 207 23.34 26.72 -13.05
C ILE A 207 22.64 25.42 -13.41
N TRP A 208 21.83 25.49 -14.48
CA TRP A 208 21.18 24.36 -15.12
C TRP A 208 21.80 24.12 -16.47
N LYS A 209 22.17 22.86 -16.74
CA LYS A 209 22.85 22.44 -17.96
C LYS A 209 21.95 21.54 -18.79
N TYR A 210 21.91 21.79 -20.09
CA TYR A 210 21.10 21.05 -21.05
C TYR A 210 22.01 20.44 -22.11
N TYR A 211 21.76 19.17 -22.43
CA TYR A 211 22.61 18.38 -23.31
C TYR A 211 21.80 17.80 -24.47
N GLU A 212 22.43 17.75 -25.64
CA GLU A 212 21.92 17.09 -26.83
C GLU A 212 23.02 16.20 -27.42
N ASN A 213 22.70 14.92 -27.68
CA ASN A 213 23.68 13.92 -28.16
C ASN A 213 24.98 13.89 -27.35
N GLY A 214 24.86 14.03 -26.02
CA GLY A 214 25.99 14.02 -25.08
C GLY A 214 26.80 15.31 -25.01
N LYS A 215 26.46 16.35 -25.80
CA LYS A 215 27.15 17.65 -25.79
C LYS A 215 26.33 18.70 -25.06
N LEU A 216 26.99 19.54 -24.26
CA LEU A 216 26.38 20.70 -23.63
C LEU A 216 25.94 21.69 -24.71
N VAL A 217 24.66 22.04 -24.75
CA VAL A 217 24.08 22.98 -25.72
C VAL A 217 23.58 24.27 -25.09
N GLU A 218 23.25 24.25 -23.80
CA GLU A 218 22.73 25.42 -23.10
C GLU A 218 23.06 25.39 -21.61
N GLU A 219 23.38 26.56 -21.05
CA GLU A 219 23.42 26.80 -19.60
C GLU A 219 22.49 27.96 -19.23
N LYS A 220 21.75 27.80 -18.12
CA LYS A 220 20.85 28.83 -17.58
C LYS A 220 21.11 29.00 -16.09
N ASP A 221 21.37 30.24 -15.64
CA ASP A 221 21.56 30.56 -14.22
C ASP A 221 20.22 30.97 -13.56
N PHE A 222 19.78 30.17 -12.60
CA PHE A 222 18.59 30.38 -11.79
C PHE A 222 18.91 30.88 -10.37
N THR A 223 20.09 31.44 -10.15
CA THR A 223 20.44 32.10 -8.88
C THR A 223 19.57 33.36 -8.70
N PRO A 224 18.87 33.52 -7.57
CA PRO A 224 18.07 34.72 -7.32
C PRO A 224 18.96 35.96 -7.35
N LYS A 225 18.70 36.87 -8.30
CA LYS A 225 19.39 38.17 -8.33
C LYS A 225 18.75 39.09 -7.30
N SER A 226 19.52 39.50 -6.29
CA SER A 226 19.08 40.49 -5.30
C SER A 226 18.69 41.80 -6.01
N LYS A 227 17.49 42.32 -5.73
CA LYS A 227 17.04 43.64 -6.22
C LYS A 227 17.59 44.82 -5.39
N TYR A 228 18.38 44.57 -4.36
CA TYR A 228 18.91 45.63 -3.49
C TYR A 228 20.19 46.24 -4.08
N LYS A 229 20.03 47.32 -4.87
CA LYS A 229 21.11 48.29 -5.07
C LYS A 229 21.31 49.05 -3.76
N LYS A 230 22.41 48.81 -3.03
CA LYS A 230 22.85 49.73 -1.96
C LYS A 230 22.96 51.13 -2.57
N LYS A 231 22.07 52.06 -2.21
CA LYS A 231 22.31 53.49 -2.42
C LYS A 231 23.58 53.83 -1.64
N LYS A 232 24.67 54.19 -2.34
CA LYS A 232 25.82 54.81 -1.69
C LYS A 232 25.30 56.11 -1.06
N LEU A 233 25.37 56.21 0.27
CA LEU A 233 25.19 57.49 0.95
C LEU A 233 26.35 58.39 0.51
N PRO A 234 26.07 59.62 0.03
CA PRO A 234 27.13 60.59 -0.21
C PRO A 234 27.84 60.90 1.11
N LYS A 235 29.18 60.97 1.03
CA LYS A 235 30.05 61.36 2.14
C LYS A 235 29.83 62.81 2.54
#